data_AF-A0A7D8AKM2-F1
#
_entry.id   AF-A0A7D8AKM2-F1
#
_cell.length_a   1.000
_cell.length_b   1.000
_cell.length_c   1.000
_cell.angle_alpha   90.00
_cell.angle_beta   90.00
_cell.angle_gamma   90.00
#
_symmetry.space_group_name_H-M   'P 1'
#
loop_
_entity.id
_entity.type
_entity.pdbx_description
1 polymer ?
#
loop_
_entity_poly.entity_id
_entity_poly.type
_entity_poly.pdbx_seq_one_letter_code
_entity_poly.pdbx_strand_id
1 'polypeptide(L)'
;MTELSDAMRRLTDTWTMRVSVGDGDRDQHFPPLVDMLRSRIVPDGNQTGGGSAVNTRNVLDVKSLDLLTHIQDVARAWLQEWRIVATGELKTDLRSYWGHLNTLHNTDAMDDVTFEHLAAYPDTWAVNIWDLIEPPIRVSVRGLPCPAAASGRSSTRTGTRRTT
;
A
#
# COMPACT_ATOMS: atom_id res chain seq x y z
N MET A 1 0.40 3.41 -27.06
CA MET A 1 -0.40 2.47 -26.25
C MET A 1 0.03 2.75 -24.81
N THR A 2 -0.76 3.50 -24.04
CA THR A 2 -0.41 3.91 -22.67
C THR A 2 -0.59 2.72 -21.74
N GLU A 3 0.48 1.98 -21.46
CA GLU A 3 0.40 0.86 -20.53
C GLU A 3 0.09 1.37 -19.12
N LEU A 4 -0.93 0.77 -18.50
CA LEU A 4 -1.19 0.92 -17.07
C LEU A 4 -0.02 0.28 -16.32
N SER A 5 0.59 1.00 -15.37
CA SER A 5 1.54 0.37 -14.45
C SER A 5 0.88 -0.81 -13.75
N ASP A 6 1.66 -1.81 -13.37
CA ASP A 6 1.14 -3.01 -12.69
C ASP A 6 0.35 -2.63 -11.43
N ALA A 7 0.80 -1.64 -10.66
CA ALA A 7 0.07 -1.17 -9.49
C ALA A 7 -1.27 -0.52 -9.86
N MET A 8 -1.29 0.37 -10.87
CA MET A 8 -2.55 0.97 -11.31
C MET A 8 -3.53 -0.08 -11.84
N ARG A 9 -3.03 -1.08 -12.57
CA ARG A 9 -3.84 -2.23 -13.01
C ARG A 9 -4.43 -2.98 -11.83
N ARG A 10 -3.65 -3.28 -10.78
CA ARG A 10 -4.15 -3.95 -9.56
C ARG A 10 -5.17 -3.10 -8.80
N LEU A 11 -5.03 -1.76 -8.83
CA LEU A 11 -5.99 -0.85 -8.20
C LEU A 11 -7.35 -0.87 -8.90
N THR A 12 -7.38 -0.92 -10.23
CA THR A 12 -8.61 -0.73 -11.02
C THR A 12 -9.21 -2.01 -11.59
N ASP A 13 -8.40 -3.04 -11.81
CA ASP A 13 -8.77 -4.27 -12.51
C ASP A 13 -8.51 -5.52 -11.65
N THR A 14 -9.17 -6.62 -12.02
CA THR A 14 -8.91 -7.93 -11.42
C THR A 14 -7.49 -8.39 -11.76
N TRP A 15 -6.83 -9.05 -10.81
CA TRP A 15 -5.45 -9.50 -10.98
C TRP A 15 -5.24 -10.88 -10.37
N THR A 16 -4.13 -11.52 -10.75
CA THR A 16 -3.76 -12.85 -10.30
C THR A 16 -2.44 -12.82 -9.54
N MET A 17 -2.39 -13.57 -8.44
CA MET A 17 -1.15 -13.83 -7.71
C MET A 17 -0.93 -15.34 -7.65
N ARG A 18 0.30 -15.77 -7.92
CA ARG A 18 0.69 -17.16 -7.69
C ARG A 18 1.03 -17.31 -6.21
N VAL A 19 0.30 -18.19 -5.53
CA VAL A 19 0.50 -18.49 -4.12
C VAL A 19 0.94 -19.94 -4.00
N SER A 20 2.07 -20.16 -3.32
CA SER A 20 2.53 -21.51 -2.97
C SER A 20 1.78 -21.98 -1.73
N VAL A 21 0.93 -22.99 -1.88
CA VAL A 21 0.16 -23.57 -0.77
C VAL A 21 0.50 -25.06 -0.67
N GLY A 22 1.35 -25.41 0.29
CA GLY A 22 1.85 -26.78 0.43
C GLY A 22 2.84 -27.14 -0.67
N ASP A 23 2.59 -28.24 -1.38
CA ASP A 23 3.49 -28.83 -2.38
C ASP A 23 3.14 -28.41 -3.84
N GLY A 24 2.48 -27.25 -4.00
CA GLY A 24 2.10 -26.78 -5.32
C GLY A 24 1.77 -25.29 -5.37
N ASP A 25 2.05 -24.70 -6.53
CA ASP A 25 1.68 -23.34 -6.86
C ASP A 25 0.24 -23.29 -7.39
N ARG A 26 -0.54 -22.33 -6.92
CA ARG A 26 -1.88 -22.05 -7.43
C ARG A 26 -2.01 -20.58 -7.78
N ASP A 27 -2.65 -20.31 -8.91
CA ASP A 27 -3.01 -18.94 -9.28
C ASP A 27 -4.31 -18.57 -8.54
N GLN A 28 -4.24 -17.52 -7.72
CA GLN A 28 -5.36 -16.97 -6.99
C GLN A 28 -5.82 -15.68 -7.68
N HIS A 29 -7.11 -15.58 -7.96
CA HIS A 29 -7.74 -14.41 -8.56
C HIS A 29 -8.24 -13.46 -7.48
N PHE A 30 -7.88 -12.19 -7.59
CA PHE A 30 -8.29 -11.13 -6.70
C PHE A 30 -9.10 -10.07 -7.45
N PRO A 31 -10.16 -9.53 -6.82
CA PRO A 31 -10.82 -8.34 -7.33
C PRO A 31 -9.89 -7.11 -7.25
N PRO A 32 -10.26 -5.97 -7.88
CA PRO A 32 -9.50 -4.75 -7.78
C PRO A 32 -9.24 -4.35 -6.32
N LEU A 33 -8.04 -3.86 -6.02
CA LEU A 33 -7.66 -3.49 -4.64
C LEU A 33 -8.61 -2.44 -4.05
N VAL A 34 -9.09 -1.50 -4.86
CA VAL A 34 -10.07 -0.49 -4.42
C VAL A 34 -11.40 -1.13 -4.01
N ASP A 35 -11.83 -2.20 -4.67
CA ASP A 35 -13.06 -2.91 -4.32
C ASP A 35 -12.86 -3.75 -3.05
N MET A 36 -11.67 -4.35 -2.86
CA MET A 36 -11.29 -5.02 -1.61
C MET A 36 -11.22 -4.05 -0.42
N LEU A 37 -10.73 -2.82 -0.64
CA LEU A 37 -10.72 -1.78 0.39
C LEU A 37 -12.14 -1.34 0.76
N ARG A 38 -13.02 -1.17 -0.23
CA ARG A 38 -14.43 -0.81 -0.02
C ARG A 38 -15.21 -1.86 0.76
N SER A 39 -15.00 -3.15 0.46
CA SER A 39 -15.70 -4.24 1.16
C SER A 39 -15.34 -4.36 2.64
N ARG A 40 -14.21 -3.77 3.07
CA ARG A 40 -13.86 -3.63 4.49
C ARG A 40 -14.60 -2.50 5.21
N ILE A 41 -14.95 -1.43 4.50
CA ILE A 41 -15.63 -0.25 5.06
C ILE A 41 -17.14 -0.51 5.16
N VAL A 42 -17.72 -1.07 4.10
CA VAL A 42 -19.13 -1.47 4.05
C VAL A 42 -19.14 -2.99 3.94
N PRO A 43 -19.31 -3.73 5.04
CA PRO A 43 -19.43 -5.17 4.97
C PRO A 43 -20.71 -5.50 4.18
N ASP A 44 -20.55 -5.93 2.93
CA ASP A 44 -21.65 -6.49 2.15
C ASP A 44 -22.23 -7.65 2.96
N GLY A 45 -23.50 -7.53 3.35
CA GLY A 45 -24.22 -8.51 4.16
C GLY A 45 -24.38 -9.90 3.52
N ASN A 46 -23.70 -10.18 2.40
CA ASN A 46 -23.84 -11.37 1.59
C ASN A 46 -22.55 -12.17 1.33
N GLN A 47 -21.38 -11.79 1.88
CA GLN A 47 -20.17 -12.62 1.74
C GLN A 47 -20.16 -13.77 2.77
N THR A 48 -20.69 -14.91 2.31
CA THR A 48 -20.61 -16.20 3.00
C THR A 48 -19.33 -16.90 2.56
N GLY A 49 -18.20 -16.65 3.24
CA GLY A 49 -16.99 -17.43 3.00
C GLY A 49 -15.72 -16.76 3.53
N GLY A 50 -15.03 -17.43 4.46
CA GLY A 50 -13.71 -17.03 4.96
C GLY A 50 -13.74 -16.64 6.43
N GLY A 51 -13.36 -17.58 7.30
CA GLY A 51 -13.39 -17.42 8.75
C GLY A 51 -12.53 -16.26 9.25
N SER A 52 -13.19 -15.17 9.64
CA SER A 52 -12.70 -14.26 10.67
C SER A 52 -13.80 -14.13 11.72
N ALA A 53 -13.41 -14.21 12.99
CA ALA A 53 -14.31 -14.38 14.13
C ALA A 53 -15.44 -13.34 14.17
N VAL A 54 -16.65 -13.80 14.49
CA VAL A 54 -17.90 -13.02 14.54
C VAL A 54 -17.81 -11.77 15.45
N ASN A 55 -16.84 -11.70 16.36
CA ASN A 55 -16.59 -10.57 17.26
C ASN A 55 -15.85 -9.37 16.63
N THR A 56 -15.48 -9.39 15.34
CA THR A 56 -14.93 -8.22 14.63
C THR A 56 -15.95 -7.55 13.68
N ARG A 57 -17.19 -8.05 13.63
CA ARG A 57 -18.29 -7.46 12.83
C ARG A 57 -18.91 -6.25 13.53
N ASN A 58 -18.20 -5.12 13.55
CA ASN A 58 -18.74 -3.74 13.60
C ASN A 58 -17.71 -2.76 14.16
N VAL A 59 -16.70 -2.44 13.37
CA VAL A 59 -16.07 -1.12 13.47
C VAL A 59 -15.78 -0.73 12.04
N LEU A 60 -16.31 0.40 11.59
CA LEU A 60 -15.80 1.10 10.42
C LEU A 60 -14.28 1.02 10.50
N ASP A 61 -13.62 0.31 9.58
CA ASP A 61 -12.17 0.27 9.58
C ASP A 61 -11.68 1.65 9.19
N VAL A 62 -11.47 2.50 10.20
CA VAL A 62 -11.12 3.92 10.05
C VAL A 62 -9.88 4.06 9.17
N LYS A 63 -8.93 3.12 9.26
CA LYS A 63 -7.73 3.15 8.42
C LYS A 63 -8.04 2.90 6.95
N SER A 64 -8.97 1.98 6.68
CA SER A 64 -9.41 1.69 5.33
C SER A 64 -10.22 2.85 4.76
N LEU A 65 -11.08 3.48 5.57
CA LEU A 65 -11.82 4.69 5.19
C LEU A 65 -10.89 5.86 4.91
N ASP A 66 -9.95 6.16 5.83
CA ASP A 66 -8.97 7.24 5.68
C ASP A 66 -8.13 7.04 4.42
N LEU A 67 -7.67 5.81 4.15
CA LEU A 67 -6.91 5.51 2.95
C LEU A 67 -7.76 5.69 1.69
N LEU A 68 -9.01 5.22 1.69
CA LEU A 68 -9.91 5.38 0.55
C LEU A 68 -10.16 6.87 0.26
N THR A 69 -10.46 7.67 1.28
CA THR A 69 -10.67 9.12 1.16
C THR A 69 -9.41 9.81 0.70
N HIS A 70 -8.24 9.47 1.25
CA HIS A 70 -6.96 10.03 0.82
C HIS A 70 -6.69 9.78 -0.67
N ILE A 71 -6.88 8.55 -1.15
CA ILE A 71 -6.71 8.22 -2.58
C ILE A 71 -7.69 9.03 -3.44
N GLN A 72 -8.95 9.13 -3.01
CA GLN A 72 -9.98 9.92 -3.72
C GLN A 72 -9.58 11.39 -3.81
N ASP A 73 -9.17 11.99 -2.70
CA ASP A 73 -8.85 13.42 -2.62
C ASP A 73 -7.62 13.75 -3.45
N VAL A 74 -6.55 12.94 -3.35
CA VAL A 74 -5.33 13.16 -4.14
C VAL A 74 -5.59 13.00 -5.63
N ALA A 75 -6.27 11.93 -6.05
CA ALA A 75 -6.58 11.71 -7.46
C ALA A 75 -7.43 12.86 -8.03
N ARG A 76 -8.45 13.30 -7.30
CA ARG A 76 -9.34 14.38 -7.74
C ARG A 76 -8.67 15.74 -7.72
N ALA A 77 -7.81 16.02 -6.75
CA ALA A 77 -7.05 17.27 -6.72
C ALA A 77 -6.19 17.41 -7.98
N TRP A 78 -5.51 16.34 -8.39
CA TRP A 78 -4.72 16.35 -9.63
C TRP A 78 -5.58 16.45 -10.89
N LEU A 79 -6.67 15.69 -10.97
CA LEU A 79 -7.60 15.84 -12.09
C LEU A 79 -8.13 17.27 -12.20
N GLN A 80 -8.46 17.91 -11.08
CA GLN A 80 -8.90 19.30 -11.04
C GLN A 80 -7.80 20.27 -11.48
N GLU A 81 -6.55 20.07 -11.06
CA GLU A 81 -5.39 20.86 -11.49
C GLU A 81 -5.24 20.81 -13.02
N TRP A 82 -5.46 19.63 -13.61
CA TRP A 82 -5.47 19.43 -15.06
C TRP A 82 -6.78 19.81 -15.76
N ARG A 83 -7.73 20.39 -15.02
CA ARG A 83 -9.06 20.78 -15.50
C ARG A 83 -9.87 19.61 -16.09
N ILE A 84 -9.61 18.40 -15.62
CA ILE A 84 -10.37 17.21 -15.95
C ILE A 84 -11.51 17.07 -14.94
N VAL A 85 -12.72 16.91 -15.46
CA VAL A 85 -13.91 16.69 -14.63
C VAL A 85 -13.85 15.27 -14.05
N ALA A 86 -13.75 15.17 -12.72
CA ALA A 86 -13.87 13.90 -12.03
C ALA A 86 -15.29 13.31 -12.20
N THR A 87 -15.36 12.01 -12.42
CA THR A 87 -16.61 11.28 -12.68
C THR A 87 -17.39 10.94 -11.42
N GLY A 88 -16.72 11.00 -10.25
CA GLY A 88 -17.29 10.56 -8.99
C GLY A 88 -17.04 9.09 -8.69
N GLU A 89 -16.71 8.28 -9.70
CA GLU A 89 -16.34 6.87 -9.56
C GLU A 89 -14.82 6.72 -9.46
N LEU A 90 -14.33 6.30 -8.29
CA LEU A 90 -12.89 6.22 -8.01
C LEU A 90 -12.07 5.42 -9.04
N LYS A 91 -12.56 4.26 -9.51
CA LYS A 91 -11.82 3.47 -10.50
C LYS A 91 -11.66 4.22 -11.82
N THR A 92 -12.71 4.91 -12.24
CA THR A 92 -12.70 5.73 -13.45
C THR A 92 -11.80 6.96 -13.26
N ASP A 93 -11.90 7.64 -12.12
CA ASP A 93 -11.02 8.77 -11.77
C ASP A 93 -9.54 8.36 -11.75
N LEU A 94 -9.19 7.20 -11.20
CA LEU A 94 -7.82 6.66 -11.19
C LEU A 94 -7.29 6.34 -12.59
N ARG A 95 -8.12 5.75 -13.46
CA ARG A 95 -7.75 5.52 -14.88
C ARG A 95 -7.54 6.83 -15.61
N SER A 96 -8.40 7.82 -15.39
CA SER A 96 -8.26 9.17 -15.95
C SER A 96 -6.99 9.85 -15.47
N TYR A 97 -6.67 9.71 -14.18
CA TYR A 97 -5.43 10.22 -13.59
C TYR A 97 -4.19 9.63 -14.29
N TRP A 98 -4.11 8.30 -14.40
CA TRP A 98 -2.97 7.63 -15.04
C TRP A 98 -2.86 7.93 -16.53
N GLY A 99 -4.00 7.93 -17.23
CA GLY A 99 -4.06 8.25 -18.65
C GLY A 99 -3.55 9.66 -18.94
N HIS A 100 -3.98 10.64 -18.14
CA HIS A 100 -3.54 12.02 -18.32
C HIS A 100 -2.08 12.23 -17.90
N LEU A 101 -1.65 11.63 -16.78
CA LEU A 101 -0.25 11.68 -16.34
C LEU A 101 0.69 11.20 -17.45
N ASN A 102 0.40 10.05 -18.07
CA ASN A 102 1.16 9.56 -19.21
C ASN A 102 1.08 10.49 -20.43
N THR A 103 -0.06 11.13 -20.66
CA THR A 103 -0.21 12.06 -21.78
C THR A 103 0.69 13.28 -21.58
N LEU A 104 0.73 13.85 -20.38
CA LEU A 104 1.58 15.00 -20.06
C LEU A 104 3.06 14.67 -20.20
N HIS A 105 3.49 13.49 -19.73
CA HIS A 105 4.88 13.05 -19.88
C HIS A 105 5.25 12.78 -21.34
N ASN A 106 4.41 12.06 -22.10
CA ASN A 106 4.69 11.75 -23.51
C ASN A 106 4.59 12.97 -24.46
N THR A 107 4.06 14.11 -24.00
CA THR A 107 3.97 15.35 -24.78
C THR A 107 4.96 16.41 -24.32
N ASP A 108 5.92 16.04 -23.47
CA ASP A 108 6.91 16.94 -22.85
C ASP A 108 6.27 18.13 -22.10
N ALA A 109 5.00 18.00 -21.70
CA ALA A 109 4.27 18.99 -20.91
C ALA A 109 4.53 18.84 -19.40
N MET A 110 5.26 17.80 -19.00
CA MET A 110 5.67 17.50 -17.63
C MET A 110 7.10 16.94 -17.65
N ASP A 111 7.93 17.40 -16.72
CA ASP A 111 9.29 16.90 -16.54
C ASP A 111 9.31 15.51 -15.89
N ASP A 112 10.37 14.76 -16.18
CA ASP A 112 10.55 13.37 -15.71
C ASP A 112 10.48 13.25 -14.19
N VAL A 113 11.05 14.21 -13.46
CA VAL A 113 11.08 14.19 -11.99
C VAL A 113 9.67 14.32 -11.42
N THR A 114 8.86 15.25 -11.95
CA THR A 114 7.46 15.37 -11.56
C THR A 114 6.67 14.13 -11.95
N PHE A 115 6.90 13.59 -13.15
CA PHE A 115 6.23 12.37 -13.60
C PHE A 115 6.53 11.19 -12.66
N GLU A 116 7.79 10.93 -12.34
CA GLU A 116 8.20 9.85 -11.43
C GLU A 116 7.56 10.02 -10.05
N HIS A 117 7.53 11.24 -9.52
CA HIS A 117 6.91 11.52 -8.23
C HIS A 117 5.41 11.21 -8.23
N LEU A 118 4.69 11.62 -9.29
CA LEU A 118 3.26 11.37 -9.42
C LEU A 118 2.94 9.91 -9.76
N ALA A 119 3.84 9.24 -10.48
CA ALA A 119 3.74 7.83 -10.83
C ALA A 119 3.99 6.89 -9.64
N ALA A 120 4.65 7.38 -8.57
CA ALA A 120 4.89 6.61 -7.34
C ALA A 120 3.66 6.50 -6.42
N TYR A 121 2.65 7.38 -6.58
CA TYR A 121 1.43 7.34 -5.75
C TYR A 121 0.67 6.00 -5.89
N PRO A 122 0.35 5.51 -7.10
CA PRO A 122 -0.34 4.22 -7.27
C PRO A 122 0.41 3.04 -6.66
N ASP A 123 1.74 2.99 -6.77
CA ASP A 123 2.55 1.94 -6.16
C ASP A 123 2.41 1.96 -4.63
N THR A 124 2.53 3.15 -4.04
CA THR A 124 2.39 3.37 -2.60
C THR A 124 0.99 3.00 -2.12
N TRP A 125 -0.05 3.39 -2.85
CA TRP A 125 -1.43 3.04 -2.52
C TRP A 125 -1.69 1.54 -2.61
N ALA A 126 -1.21 0.88 -3.66
CA ALA A 126 -1.39 -0.56 -3.83
C ALA A 126 -0.76 -1.34 -2.67
N VAL A 127 0.45 -0.98 -2.25
CA VAL A 127 1.12 -1.58 -1.08
C VAL A 127 0.33 -1.34 0.20
N ASN A 128 -0.07 -0.10 0.47
CA ASN A 128 -0.81 0.24 1.69
C ASN A 128 -2.17 -0.48 1.77
N ILE A 129 -2.88 -0.60 0.65
CA ILE A 129 -4.14 -1.34 0.60
C ILE A 129 -3.88 -2.83 0.86
N TRP A 130 -2.85 -3.39 0.23
CA TRP A 130 -2.51 -4.80 0.40
C TRP A 130 -2.11 -5.12 1.85
N ASP A 131 -1.27 -4.30 2.48
CA ASP A 131 -0.87 -4.45 3.89
C ASP A 131 -2.05 -4.36 4.87
N LEU A 132 -3.11 -3.63 4.50
CA LEU A 132 -4.34 -3.64 5.29
C LEU A 132 -5.08 -4.96 5.12
N ILE A 133 -5.27 -5.41 3.88
CA ILE A 133 -6.03 -6.61 3.51
C ILE A 133 -5.36 -7.88 4.05
N GLU A 134 -4.09 -8.06 3.74
CA GLU A 134 -3.26 -9.19 4.14
C GLU A 134 -2.07 -8.66 4.94
N PRO A 135 -2.27 -8.37 6.24
CA PRO A 135 -1.21 -7.82 7.06
C PRO A 135 -0.04 -8.80 7.10
N PRO A 136 1.21 -8.31 6.95
CA PRO A 136 2.37 -9.18 6.97
C PRO A 136 2.36 -9.99 8.26
N ILE A 137 2.57 -11.30 8.14
CA ILE A 137 2.67 -12.20 9.30
C ILE A 137 3.81 -11.66 10.15
N ARG A 138 3.47 -10.98 11.25
CA ARG A 138 4.46 -10.54 12.24
C ARG A 138 4.99 -11.80 12.90
N VAL A 139 6.07 -12.35 12.36
CA VAL A 139 6.82 -13.40 13.06
C VAL A 139 7.32 -12.74 14.34
N SER A 140 6.71 -13.09 15.47
CA SER A 140 7.22 -12.66 16.76
C SER A 140 8.63 -13.21 16.86
N VAL A 141 9.63 -12.35 16.79
CA VAL A 141 11.02 -12.71 17.08
C VAL A 141 11.11 -12.91 18.60
N ARG A 142 10.49 -13.98 19.11
CA ARG A 142 10.77 -14.49 20.45
C ARG A 142 12.14 -15.14 20.37
N GLY A 143 13.19 -14.39 20.70
CA GLY A 143 14.49 -14.97 21.01
C GLY A 143 15.73 -14.39 20.33
N LEU A 144 15.64 -13.34 19.52
CA LEU A 144 16.85 -12.58 19.18
C LEU A 144 17.08 -11.55 20.29
N PRO A 145 18.21 -11.62 21.04
CA PRO A 145 18.54 -10.57 21.98
C PRO A 145 18.60 -9.24 21.22
N CYS A 146 17.89 -8.22 21.72
CA CYS A 146 18.09 -6.85 21.26
C CYS A 146 19.60 -6.60 21.20
N PRO A 147 20.15 -6.14 20.06
CA PRO A 147 21.57 -5.80 20.01
C PRO A 147 21.79 -4.78 21.13
N ALA A 148 22.48 -5.22 22.18
CA ALA A 148 22.77 -4.38 23.32
C ALA A 148 23.44 -3.14 22.75
N ALA A 149 22.80 -1.98 22.95
CA ALA A 149 23.41 -0.69 22.70
C ALA A 149 24.80 -0.76 23.30
N ALA A 150 25.82 -0.72 22.43
CA ALA A 150 27.21 -0.77 22.82
C ALA A 150 27.46 0.42 23.75
N SER A 151 27.30 0.17 25.05
CA SER A 151 27.68 1.07 26.13
C SER A 151 29.19 1.06 26.22
N GLY A 152 29.84 1.60 25.19
CA GLY A 152 31.24 2.00 25.23
C GLY A 152 31.37 3.25 26.08
N ARG A 153 31.05 3.14 27.38
CA ARG A 153 31.42 4.16 28.36
C ARG A 153 32.79 3.79 28.92
N SER A 154 33.73 4.66 28.63
CA SER A 154 35.14 4.65 28.98
C SER A 154 35.41 4.27 30.44
N SER A 155 36.43 3.43 30.65
CA SER A 155 37.11 3.30 31.94
C SER A 155 38.62 3.30 31.70
N THR A 156 39.20 4.51 31.63
CA THR A 156 40.60 4.75 31.93
C THR A 156 40.86 4.38 33.39
N ARG A 157 41.67 3.34 33.64
CA ARG A 157 42.44 3.28 34.91
C ARG A 157 43.69 2.42 34.76
N THR A 158 44.76 3.09 34.34
CA THR A 158 46.14 2.66 34.51
C THR A 158 46.41 2.43 35.99
N GLY A 159 46.63 1.18 36.38
CA GLY A 159 47.18 0.82 37.68
C GLY A 159 48.70 0.77 37.59
N THR A 160 49.39 1.64 38.32
CA THR A 160 50.75 1.34 38.77
C THR A 160 50.89 1.84 40.20
N ARG A 161 50.75 0.90 41.12
CA ARG A 161 51.16 1.05 42.52
C ARG A 161 52.37 0.14 42.67
N ARG A 162 53.55 0.71 42.93
CA ARG A 162 54.66 -0.03 43.53
C ARG A 162 55.15 0.77 44.72
N THR A 163 54.97 0.17 45.89
CA THR A 163 55.54 0.58 47.17
C THR A 163 57.01 0.18 47.25
N THR A 164 57.76 1.00 48.00
CA THR A 164 59.10 0.79 48.60
C THR A 164 60.26 0.53 47.65
#